data_AF-A0A7C1M1M8-F1
#
_entry.id   AF-A0A7C1M1M8-F1
#
_cell.length_a   1.000
_cell.length_b   1.000
_cell.length_c   1.000
_cell.angle_alpha   90.00
_cell.angle_beta   90.00
_cell.angle_gamma   90.00
#
_symmetry.space_group_name_H-M   'P 1'
#
loop_
_entity.id
_entity.type
_entity.pdbx_description
1 polymer ?
#
loop_
_entity_poly.entity_id
_entity_poly.type
_entity_poly.pdbx_seq_one_letter_code
_entity_poly.pdbx_strand_id
1 'polypeptide(L)'
;SEYGAKAASSHTGSLAGADTIYDAAFKQTGVIRAEDFEHMFDLAKAFAALKDKLPKGDRIGIITDGGGAGVMASDAVDRFGLRMAELSEETLKYLRENFPPHAVPGNPTDVVGDTDAERYRIAIEGFVNDPNVDAIVVIVLFQVPLLEDEKIIDILAEYQKKSDKPIVAVAMGGEKTERYARILEEKGVPVYPTPERGVRAMAGLVKYAEYLRRGA
;
A
#
# COMPACT_ATOMS: atom_id res chain seq x y z
N SER A 1 22.71 -10.99 8.62
CA SER A 1 22.90 -12.38 9.09
C SER A 1 24.37 -12.69 9.29
N GLU A 2 24.71 -13.65 10.16
CA GLU A 2 26.11 -14.04 10.43
C GLU A 2 26.81 -14.62 9.19
N TYR A 3 26.13 -15.50 8.44
CA TYR A 3 26.67 -16.05 7.19
C TYR A 3 26.96 -14.97 6.14
N GLY A 4 26.08 -13.98 5.99
CA GLY A 4 26.29 -12.85 5.08
C GLY A 4 27.47 -11.97 5.48
N ALA A 5 27.60 -11.68 6.78
CA ALA A 5 28.73 -10.90 7.31
C ALA A 5 30.08 -11.61 7.05
N LYS A 6 30.14 -12.93 7.28
CA LYS A 6 31.34 -13.73 7.03
C LYS A 6 31.72 -13.75 5.54
N ALA A 7 30.74 -13.92 4.65
CA ALA A 7 30.96 -13.91 3.21
C ALA A 7 31.45 -12.54 2.72
N ALA A 8 30.84 -11.44 3.18
CA ALA A 8 31.26 -10.08 2.84
C ALA A 8 32.70 -9.80 3.29
N SER A 9 33.05 -10.16 4.53
CA SER A 9 34.40 -10.00 5.07
C SER A 9 35.45 -10.73 4.24
N SER A 10 35.11 -11.94 3.77
CA SER A 10 35.99 -12.72 2.89
C SER A 10 36.14 -12.11 1.49
N HIS A 11 35.09 -11.45 0.98
CA HIS A 11 35.12 -10.81 -0.34
C HIS A 11 35.92 -9.50 -0.33
N THR A 12 35.74 -8.66 0.69
CA THR A 12 36.34 -7.31 0.74
C THR A 12 37.67 -7.28 1.46
N GLY A 13 38.04 -8.35 2.18
CA GLY A 13 39.27 -8.40 2.99
C GLY A 13 39.22 -7.51 4.24
N SER A 14 38.03 -7.03 4.63
CA SER A 14 37.81 -6.18 5.80
C SER A 14 36.98 -6.90 6.85
N LEU A 15 37.09 -6.49 8.12
CA LEU A 15 36.20 -6.99 9.17
C LEU A 15 34.77 -6.53 8.85
N ALA A 16 33.84 -7.46 8.68
CA ALA A 16 32.44 -7.10 8.57
C ALA A 16 31.97 -6.50 9.90
N GLY A 17 31.42 -5.29 9.87
CA GLY A 17 30.83 -4.67 11.05
C GLY A 17 29.62 -5.45 11.55
N ALA A 18 29.29 -5.30 12.84
CA ALA A 18 28.13 -5.97 13.40
C ALA A 18 26.84 -5.47 12.74
N ASP A 19 26.05 -6.40 12.21
CA ASP A 19 24.79 -6.14 11.50
C ASP A 19 23.81 -5.30 12.35
N THR A 20 23.83 -5.52 13.66
CA THR A 20 23.04 -4.78 14.66
C THR A 20 23.45 -3.31 14.79
N ILE A 21 24.73 -2.99 14.61
CA ILE A 21 25.23 -1.60 14.64
C ILE A 21 24.77 -0.87 13.38
N TYR A 22 24.85 -1.50 12.21
CA TYR A 22 24.32 -0.93 10.98
C TYR A 22 22.81 -0.68 11.06
N ASP A 23 22.06 -1.63 11.61
CA ASP A 23 20.62 -1.47 11.81
C ASP A 23 20.28 -0.27 12.72
N ALA A 24 21.03 -0.11 13.81
CA ALA A 24 20.89 1.05 14.69
C ALA A 24 21.24 2.36 13.97
N ALA A 25 22.36 2.39 13.23
CA ALA A 25 22.77 3.57 12.47
C ALA A 25 21.74 3.95 11.39
N PHE A 26 21.16 2.98 10.69
CA PHE A 26 20.10 3.22 9.71
C PHE A 26 18.85 3.80 10.35
N LYS A 27 18.39 3.26 11.49
CA LYS A 27 17.27 3.81 12.26
C LYS A 27 17.50 5.25 12.70
N GLN A 28 18.74 5.60 13.08
CA GLN A 28 19.10 6.95 13.50
C GLN A 28 19.18 7.96 12.34
N THR A 29 19.39 7.48 11.12
CA THR A 29 19.61 8.33 9.93
C THR A 29 18.42 8.33 8.95
N GLY A 30 17.35 7.59 9.27
CA GLY A 30 16.16 7.49 8.43
C GLY A 30 16.34 6.57 7.21
N VAL A 31 17.42 5.80 7.15
CA VAL A 31 17.64 4.83 6.07
C VAL A 31 16.65 3.67 6.23
N ILE A 32 15.87 3.42 5.20
CA ILE A 32 14.96 2.26 5.14
C ILE A 32 15.73 1.07 4.60
N ARG A 33 15.96 0.09 5.47
CA ARG A 33 16.68 -1.14 5.11
C ARG A 33 15.79 -2.10 4.33
N ALA A 34 16.17 -2.38 3.08
CA ALA A 34 15.60 -3.47 2.30
C ALA A 34 16.23 -4.82 2.69
N GLU A 35 15.49 -5.92 2.51
CA GLU A 35 15.96 -7.27 2.86
C GLU A 35 16.42 -8.08 1.64
N ASP A 36 15.97 -7.65 0.46
CA ASP A 36 16.26 -8.26 -0.83
C ASP A 36 16.08 -7.19 -1.93
N PHE A 37 16.45 -7.53 -3.16
CA PHE A 37 16.35 -6.59 -4.29
C PHE A 37 14.91 -6.25 -4.64
N GLU A 38 13.97 -7.19 -4.47
CA GLU A 38 12.55 -6.94 -4.78
C GLU A 38 11.98 -5.88 -3.84
N HIS A 39 12.24 -6.02 -2.54
CA HIS A 39 11.89 -5.04 -1.52
C HIS A 39 12.55 -3.68 -1.80
N MET A 40 13.82 -3.67 -2.23
CA MET A 40 14.52 -2.42 -2.59
C MET A 40 13.82 -1.69 -3.74
N PHE A 41 13.45 -2.39 -4.81
CA PHE A 41 12.74 -1.79 -5.96
C PHE A 41 11.31 -1.39 -5.60
N ASP A 42 10.64 -2.16 -4.74
CA ASP A 42 9.30 -1.83 -4.27
C ASP A 42 9.28 -0.52 -3.46
N LEU A 43 10.26 -0.36 -2.57
CA LEU A 43 10.47 0.90 -1.84
C LEU A 43 10.81 2.03 -2.79
N ALA A 44 11.76 1.83 -3.71
CA ALA A 44 12.16 2.86 -4.67
C ALA A 44 10.96 3.35 -5.50
N LYS A 45 10.09 2.43 -5.96
CA LYS A 45 8.84 2.77 -6.66
C LYS A 45 7.91 3.60 -5.80
N ALA A 46 7.66 3.19 -4.56
CA ALA A 46 6.82 3.93 -3.61
C ALA A 46 7.35 5.34 -3.39
N PHE A 47 8.64 5.49 -3.04
CA PHE A 47 9.24 6.80 -2.78
C PHE A 47 9.30 7.68 -4.04
N ALA A 48 9.55 7.12 -5.21
CA ALA A 48 9.53 7.87 -6.46
C ALA A 48 8.15 8.48 -6.74
N ALA A 49 7.08 7.74 -6.46
CA ALA A 49 5.71 8.19 -6.70
C ALA A 49 5.13 9.04 -5.56
N LEU A 50 5.53 8.79 -4.30
CA LEU A 50 4.80 9.24 -3.11
C LEU A 50 5.63 10.06 -2.10
N LYS A 51 6.89 10.42 -2.39
CA LYS A 51 7.75 11.16 -1.44
C LYS A 51 7.13 12.47 -0.90
N ASP A 52 6.31 13.14 -1.70
CA ASP A 52 5.67 14.41 -1.33
C ASP A 52 4.30 14.21 -0.67
N LYS A 53 3.90 12.94 -0.45
CA LYS A 53 2.61 12.50 0.10
C LYS A 53 2.80 11.35 1.07
N LEU A 54 3.53 11.61 2.15
CA LEU A 54 3.81 10.59 3.15
C LEU A 54 2.60 10.36 4.09
N PRO A 55 2.38 9.12 4.57
CA PRO A 55 1.34 8.83 5.54
C PRO A 55 1.49 9.67 6.82
N LYS A 56 0.37 10.21 7.31
CA LYS A 56 0.34 10.97 8.59
C LYS A 56 0.44 10.06 9.82
N GLY A 57 0.20 8.77 9.65
CA GLY A 57 0.29 7.72 10.66
C GLY A 57 0.41 6.35 10.00
N ASP A 58 0.07 5.30 10.74
CA ASP A 58 0.24 3.89 10.40
C ASP A 58 -1.10 3.14 10.26
N ARG A 59 -2.23 3.85 10.25
CA ARG A 59 -3.58 3.27 10.11
C ARG A 59 -3.93 3.11 8.64
N ILE A 60 -4.01 1.86 8.19
CA ILE A 60 -4.19 1.48 6.79
C ILE A 60 -5.64 1.15 6.51
N GLY A 61 -6.18 1.77 5.47
CA GLY A 61 -7.44 1.36 4.86
C GLY A 61 -7.20 0.42 3.68
N ILE A 62 -7.94 -0.68 3.61
CA ILE A 62 -7.91 -1.65 2.49
C ILE A 62 -9.25 -1.63 1.75
N ILE A 63 -9.19 -1.50 0.43
CA ILE A 63 -10.35 -1.64 -0.47
C ILE A 63 -10.05 -2.78 -1.44
N THR A 64 -10.99 -3.70 -1.65
CA THR A 64 -10.76 -4.89 -2.50
C THR A 64 -12.05 -5.42 -3.11
N ASP A 65 -11.98 -6.02 -4.29
CA ASP A 65 -13.04 -6.84 -4.93
C ASP A 65 -12.88 -8.35 -4.71
N GLY A 66 -11.90 -8.76 -3.90
CA GLY A 66 -11.60 -10.15 -3.61
C GLY A 66 -11.24 -10.37 -2.16
N GLY A 67 -12.16 -10.95 -1.38
CA GLY A 67 -11.99 -11.17 0.06
C GLY A 67 -10.69 -11.91 0.44
N GLY A 68 -10.24 -12.89 -0.36
CA GLY A 68 -8.96 -13.57 -0.13
C GLY A 68 -7.76 -12.63 -0.19
N ALA A 69 -7.74 -11.70 -1.15
CA ALA A 69 -6.68 -10.68 -1.24
C ALA A 69 -6.76 -9.68 -0.07
N GLY A 70 -7.97 -9.34 0.37
CA GLY A 70 -8.20 -8.54 1.58
C GLY A 70 -7.65 -9.17 2.85
N VAL A 71 -7.81 -10.49 3.03
CA VAL A 71 -7.21 -11.24 4.14
C VAL A 71 -5.68 -11.17 4.07
N MET A 72 -5.08 -11.47 2.91
CA MET A 72 -3.62 -11.41 2.74
C MET A 72 -3.05 -10.01 2.99
N ALA A 73 -3.77 -8.96 2.58
CA ALA A 73 -3.41 -7.58 2.87
C ALA A 73 -3.49 -7.26 4.38
N SER A 74 -4.53 -7.74 5.06
CA SER A 74 -4.71 -7.55 6.50
C SER A 74 -3.61 -8.25 7.31
N ASP A 75 -3.27 -9.48 6.94
CA ASP A 75 -2.15 -10.22 7.54
C ASP A 75 -0.81 -9.50 7.32
N ALA A 76 -0.64 -8.89 6.15
CA ALA A 76 0.55 -8.11 5.84
C ALA A 76 0.62 -6.81 6.66
N VAL A 77 -0.52 -6.17 6.95
CA VAL A 77 -0.59 -4.97 7.81
C VAL A 77 -0.02 -5.30 9.19
N ASP A 78 -0.50 -6.38 9.81
CA ASP A 78 0.02 -6.85 11.10
C ASP A 78 1.52 -7.23 11.01
N ARG A 79 1.88 -8.05 10.01
CA ARG A 79 3.26 -8.53 9.81
C ARG A 79 4.29 -7.41 9.69
N PHE A 80 3.92 -6.28 9.09
CA PHE A 80 4.82 -5.15 8.89
C PHE A 80 4.69 -4.06 9.97
N GLY A 81 3.95 -4.34 11.05
CA GLY A 81 3.83 -3.48 12.22
C GLY A 81 2.97 -2.24 11.97
N LEU A 82 2.03 -2.33 11.02
CA LEU A 82 1.02 -1.31 10.74
C LEU A 82 -0.29 -1.66 11.48
N ARG A 83 -1.28 -0.78 11.41
CA ARG A 83 -2.59 -0.99 12.04
C ARG A 83 -3.70 -0.91 11.02
N MET A 84 -4.72 -1.75 11.15
CA MET A 84 -5.96 -1.56 10.41
C MET A 84 -6.67 -0.31 10.91
N ALA A 85 -7.08 0.57 10.00
CA ALA A 85 -7.88 1.74 10.36
C ALA A 85 -9.28 1.32 10.84
N GLU A 86 -9.73 1.88 11.95
CA GLU A 86 -11.12 1.79 12.40
C GLU A 86 -11.91 2.94 11.74
N LEU A 87 -12.73 2.61 10.74
CA LEU A 87 -13.50 3.63 10.02
C LEU A 87 -14.45 4.37 10.97
N SER A 88 -14.57 5.68 10.76
CA SER A 88 -15.51 6.51 11.48
C SER A 88 -16.96 6.11 11.18
N GLU A 89 -17.87 6.36 12.12
CA GLU A 89 -19.31 6.12 11.90
C GLU A 89 -19.87 6.90 10.71
N GLU A 90 -19.31 8.08 10.41
CA GLU A 90 -19.68 8.88 9.24
C GLU A 90 -19.32 8.16 7.93
N THR A 91 -18.09 7.65 7.81
CA THR A 91 -17.67 6.86 6.65
C THR A 91 -18.47 5.57 6.54
N LEU A 92 -18.67 4.85 7.64
CA LEU A 92 -19.47 3.62 7.64
C LEU A 92 -20.90 3.91 7.17
N LYS A 93 -21.51 5.01 7.63
CA LYS A 93 -22.83 5.45 7.17
C LYS A 93 -22.83 5.77 5.68
N TYR A 94 -21.89 6.57 5.20
CA TYR A 94 -21.76 6.92 3.78
C TYR A 94 -21.62 5.67 2.91
N LEU A 95 -20.80 4.70 3.30
CA LEU A 95 -20.64 3.44 2.56
C LEU A 95 -21.95 2.64 2.56
N ARG A 96 -22.62 2.48 3.72
CA ARG A 96 -23.92 1.75 3.81
C ARG A 96 -25.00 2.35 2.91
N GLU A 97 -25.03 3.68 2.78
CA GLU A 97 -26.03 4.38 1.97
C GLU A 97 -25.79 4.24 0.45
N ASN A 98 -24.55 4.02 0.03
CA ASN A 98 -24.15 3.98 -1.37
C ASN A 98 -23.79 2.58 -1.89
N PHE A 99 -23.60 1.61 -0.99
CA PHE A 99 -23.29 0.22 -1.34
C PHE A 99 -24.56 -0.61 -1.54
N PRO A 100 -24.48 -1.71 -2.31
CA PRO A 100 -25.59 -2.64 -2.40
C PRO A 100 -25.85 -3.31 -1.03
N PRO A 101 -27.09 -3.72 -0.72
CA PRO A 101 -27.46 -4.22 0.62
C PRO A 101 -26.68 -5.44 1.12
N HIS A 102 -26.07 -6.21 0.21
CA HIS A 102 -25.30 -7.40 0.52
C HIS A 102 -23.80 -7.13 0.77
N ALA A 103 -23.32 -5.93 0.45
CA ALA A 103 -21.96 -5.52 0.76
C ALA A 103 -21.90 -5.04 2.22
N VAL A 104 -20.92 -5.53 2.96
CA VAL A 104 -20.71 -5.15 4.36
C VAL A 104 -19.58 -4.12 4.42
N PRO A 105 -19.88 -2.85 4.75
CA PRO A 105 -18.84 -1.85 4.87
C PRO A 105 -18.02 -2.08 6.14
N GLY A 106 -16.70 -1.97 6.00
CA GLY A 106 -15.73 -2.23 7.06
C GLY A 106 -14.31 -2.00 6.57
N ASN A 107 -13.30 -2.44 7.32
CA ASN A 107 -11.92 -2.43 6.86
C ASN A 107 -11.32 -3.82 7.07
N PRO A 108 -11.08 -4.60 6.00
CA PRO A 108 -11.19 -4.23 4.58
C PRO A 108 -12.62 -3.92 4.11
N THR A 109 -12.76 -2.97 3.17
CA THR A 109 -14.01 -2.78 2.43
C THR A 109 -13.99 -3.69 1.21
N ASP A 110 -14.84 -4.72 1.24
CA ASP A 110 -15.08 -5.61 0.10
C ASP A 110 -16.13 -4.96 -0.83
N VAL A 111 -15.72 -4.54 -2.01
CA VAL A 111 -16.61 -3.99 -3.05
C VAL A 111 -17.35 -5.08 -3.81
N VAL A 112 -17.21 -6.36 -3.44
CA VAL A 112 -17.89 -7.53 -4.00
C VAL A 112 -17.41 -7.87 -5.42
N GLY A 113 -17.39 -9.16 -5.75
CA GLY A 113 -16.86 -9.67 -7.03
C GLY A 113 -17.67 -9.31 -8.29
N ASP A 114 -18.80 -8.60 -8.16
CA ASP A 114 -19.59 -8.03 -9.26
C ASP A 114 -19.44 -6.50 -9.35
N THR A 115 -18.39 -5.94 -8.74
CA THR A 115 -18.13 -4.50 -8.70
C THR A 115 -17.99 -3.87 -10.08
N ASP A 116 -18.40 -2.60 -10.16
CA ASP A 116 -18.05 -1.67 -11.21
C ASP A 116 -16.99 -0.66 -10.72
N ALA A 117 -16.59 0.29 -11.57
CA ALA A 117 -15.64 1.31 -11.16
C ALA A 117 -16.23 2.34 -10.19
N GLU A 118 -17.56 2.52 -10.19
CA GLU A 118 -18.24 3.49 -9.35
C GLU A 118 -18.22 3.07 -7.87
N ARG A 119 -18.38 1.79 -7.59
CA ARG A 119 -18.30 1.25 -6.22
C ARG A 119 -16.90 1.42 -5.61
N TYR A 120 -15.84 1.29 -6.43
CA TYR A 120 -14.49 1.68 -6.02
C TYR A 120 -14.39 3.18 -5.76
N ARG A 121 -14.96 4.04 -6.62
CA ARG A 121 -14.96 5.49 -6.42
C ARG A 121 -15.56 5.86 -5.06
N ILE A 122 -16.71 5.28 -4.73
CA ILE A 122 -17.40 5.46 -3.44
C ILE A 122 -16.49 5.00 -2.28
N ALA A 123 -15.91 3.80 -2.37
CA ALA A 123 -15.00 3.30 -1.33
C ALA A 123 -13.79 4.21 -1.11
N ILE A 124 -13.12 4.61 -2.20
CA ILE A 124 -11.95 5.49 -2.17
C ILE A 124 -12.35 6.84 -1.58
N GLU A 125 -13.47 7.42 -2.00
CA GLU A 125 -14.00 8.69 -1.48
C GLU A 125 -14.22 8.65 0.03
N GLY A 126 -14.83 7.58 0.55
CA GLY A 126 -14.99 7.40 1.98
C GLY A 126 -13.64 7.38 2.71
N PHE A 127 -12.69 6.58 2.21
CA PHE A 127 -11.40 6.37 2.87
C PHE A 127 -10.49 7.60 2.81
N VAL A 128 -10.50 8.36 1.70
CA VAL A 128 -9.69 9.59 1.60
C VAL A 128 -10.20 10.68 2.54
N ASN A 129 -11.49 10.68 2.87
CA ASN A 129 -12.10 11.65 3.78
C ASN A 129 -12.11 11.17 5.25
N ASP A 130 -11.96 9.87 5.51
CA ASP A 130 -12.03 9.33 6.87
C ASP A 130 -10.85 9.78 7.76
N PRO A 131 -11.06 10.47 8.90
CA PRO A 131 -9.97 10.96 9.75
C PRO A 131 -9.13 9.84 10.41
N ASN A 132 -9.61 8.60 10.39
CA ASN A 132 -8.94 7.44 10.96
C ASN A 132 -8.08 6.66 9.97
N VAL A 133 -8.10 7.03 8.69
CA VAL A 133 -7.28 6.41 7.63
C VAL A 133 -6.08 7.31 7.34
N ASP A 134 -4.87 6.80 7.47
CA ASP A 134 -3.63 7.54 7.20
C ASP A 134 -3.04 7.23 5.81
N ALA A 135 -3.32 6.04 5.28
CA ALA A 135 -2.92 5.59 3.95
C ALA A 135 -3.85 4.48 3.44
N ILE A 136 -3.89 4.29 2.11
CA ILE A 136 -4.86 3.39 1.47
C ILE A 136 -4.15 2.38 0.57
N VAL A 137 -4.55 1.12 0.68
CA VAL A 137 -4.20 0.04 -0.24
C VAL A 137 -5.46 -0.32 -1.03
N VAL A 138 -5.43 -0.13 -2.35
CA VAL A 138 -6.54 -0.53 -3.23
C VAL A 138 -6.13 -1.75 -4.03
N ILE A 139 -6.80 -2.87 -3.79
CA ILE A 139 -6.61 -4.11 -4.53
C ILE A 139 -7.64 -4.15 -5.64
N VAL A 140 -7.19 -4.31 -6.89
CA VAL A 140 -8.04 -4.38 -8.08
C VAL A 140 -7.78 -5.69 -8.82
N LEU A 141 -8.79 -6.55 -8.89
CA LEU A 141 -8.79 -7.76 -9.71
C LEU A 141 -9.48 -7.47 -11.04
N PHE A 142 -8.70 -7.06 -12.05
CA PHE A 142 -9.17 -6.71 -13.40
C PHE A 142 -9.88 -7.83 -14.19
N GLN A 143 -10.11 -8.99 -13.57
CA GLN A 143 -10.84 -10.12 -14.13
C GLN A 143 -12.35 -10.04 -13.89
N VAL A 144 -12.83 -9.11 -13.04
CA VAL A 144 -14.25 -8.88 -12.79
C VAL A 144 -14.95 -8.39 -14.08
N PRO A 145 -15.95 -9.11 -14.63
CA PRO A 145 -16.53 -8.78 -15.93
C PRO A 145 -17.23 -7.42 -16.02
N LEU A 146 -17.79 -6.92 -14.91
CA LEU A 146 -18.50 -5.65 -14.84
C LEU A 146 -17.59 -4.45 -14.57
N LEU A 147 -16.30 -4.69 -14.33
CA LEU A 147 -15.35 -3.63 -14.03
C LEU A 147 -15.03 -2.82 -15.30
N GLU A 148 -15.25 -1.51 -15.21
CA GLU A 148 -14.86 -0.56 -16.24
C GLU A 148 -13.36 -0.23 -16.07
N ASP A 149 -12.47 -1.10 -16.59
CA ASP A 149 -11.02 -1.07 -16.34
C ASP A 149 -10.37 0.31 -16.52
N GLU A 150 -10.66 1.02 -17.61
CA GLU A 150 -10.09 2.35 -17.88
C GLU A 150 -10.58 3.39 -16.86
N LYS A 151 -11.84 3.29 -16.45
CA LYS A 151 -12.46 4.21 -15.52
C LYS A 151 -11.93 4.05 -14.09
N ILE A 152 -11.72 2.82 -13.62
CA ILE A 152 -11.08 2.61 -12.30
C ILE A 152 -9.63 3.12 -12.29
N ILE A 153 -8.90 2.99 -13.40
CA ILE A 153 -7.55 3.55 -13.55
C ILE A 153 -7.59 5.08 -13.43
N ASP A 154 -8.53 5.74 -14.10
CA ASP A 154 -8.71 7.20 -14.01
C ASP A 154 -9.10 7.65 -12.62
N ILE A 155 -10.02 6.94 -11.95
CA ILE A 155 -10.43 7.20 -10.57
C ILE A 155 -9.23 7.11 -9.63
N LEU A 156 -8.45 6.04 -9.69
CA LEU A 156 -7.26 5.87 -8.84
C LEU A 156 -6.24 6.99 -9.07
N ALA A 157 -5.96 7.33 -10.33
CA ALA A 157 -5.06 8.42 -10.68
C ALA A 157 -5.57 9.79 -10.20
N GLU A 158 -6.88 10.02 -10.28
CA GLU A 158 -7.52 11.25 -9.82
C GLU A 158 -7.39 11.40 -8.30
N TYR A 159 -7.79 10.40 -7.52
CA TYR A 159 -7.71 10.44 -6.06
C TYR A 159 -6.27 10.44 -5.57
N GLN A 160 -5.36 9.75 -6.28
CA GLN A 160 -3.93 9.83 -6.01
C GLN A 160 -3.37 11.24 -6.25
N LYS A 161 -4.01 12.11 -7.04
CA LYS A 161 -3.62 13.53 -7.14
C LYS A 161 -4.31 14.38 -6.08
N LYS A 162 -5.62 14.19 -5.88
CA LYS A 162 -6.46 15.02 -5.01
C LYS A 162 -6.29 14.80 -3.51
N SER A 163 -6.01 13.57 -3.08
CA SER A 163 -5.92 13.23 -1.66
C SER A 163 -4.56 13.62 -1.07
N ASP A 164 -4.51 13.98 0.21
CA ASP A 164 -3.25 14.06 0.97
C ASP A 164 -2.75 12.69 1.46
N LYS A 165 -3.57 11.66 1.35
CA LYS A 165 -3.24 10.30 1.79
C LYS A 165 -2.66 9.52 0.62
N PRO A 166 -1.53 8.82 0.79
CA PRO A 166 -0.97 8.01 -0.28
C PRO A 166 -1.86 6.80 -0.56
N ILE A 167 -2.04 6.51 -1.86
CA ILE A 167 -2.67 5.30 -2.35
C ILE A 167 -1.60 4.44 -3.02
N VAL A 168 -1.53 3.17 -2.62
CA VAL A 168 -0.82 2.13 -3.37
C VAL A 168 -1.86 1.19 -3.97
N ALA A 169 -1.64 0.76 -5.21
CA ALA A 169 -2.51 -0.21 -5.85
C ALA A 169 -1.88 -1.61 -5.82
N VAL A 170 -2.73 -2.63 -5.71
CA VAL A 170 -2.34 -4.02 -5.85
C VAL A 170 -3.13 -4.60 -7.01
N ALA A 171 -2.45 -5.14 -8.01
CA ALA A 171 -3.07 -5.67 -9.21
C ALA A 171 -2.48 -7.05 -9.52
N MET A 172 -3.27 -8.10 -9.33
CA MET A 172 -2.85 -9.49 -9.50
C MET A 172 -3.45 -10.06 -10.78
N GLY A 173 -2.63 -10.67 -11.64
CA GLY A 173 -3.11 -11.29 -12.87
C GLY A 173 -2.03 -11.43 -13.94
N GLY A 174 -2.46 -11.82 -15.14
CA GLY A 174 -1.58 -11.95 -16.31
C GLY A 174 -1.49 -10.67 -17.13
N GLU A 175 -1.27 -10.84 -18.44
CA GLU A 175 -0.95 -9.75 -19.39
C GLU A 175 -1.90 -8.54 -19.33
N LYS A 176 -3.22 -8.77 -19.24
CA LYS A 176 -4.23 -7.70 -19.09
C LYS A 176 -3.94 -6.84 -17.86
N THR A 177 -3.70 -7.48 -16.72
CA THR A 177 -3.41 -6.80 -15.45
C THR A 177 -2.08 -6.08 -15.49
N GLU A 178 -1.04 -6.69 -16.06
CA GLU A 178 0.28 -6.04 -16.20
C GLU A 178 0.20 -4.78 -17.06
N ARG A 179 -0.58 -4.79 -18.14
CA ARG A 179 -0.81 -3.61 -18.99
C ARG A 179 -1.45 -2.48 -18.18
N TYR A 180 -2.51 -2.77 -17.42
CA TYR A 180 -3.18 -1.75 -16.61
C TYR A 180 -2.36 -1.27 -15.43
N ALA A 181 -1.56 -2.14 -14.81
CA ALA A 181 -0.61 -1.77 -13.78
C ALA A 181 0.39 -0.72 -14.31
N ARG A 182 0.94 -0.91 -15.52
CA ARG A 182 1.84 0.08 -16.14
C ARG A 182 1.15 1.43 -16.38
N ILE A 183 -0.09 1.42 -16.85
CA ILE A 183 -0.86 2.67 -17.07
C ILE A 183 -1.11 3.40 -15.75
N LEU A 184 -1.41 2.68 -14.67
CA LEU A 184 -1.52 3.27 -13.33
C LEU A 184 -0.20 3.89 -12.85
N GLU A 185 0.92 3.19 -13.04
CA GLU A 185 2.26 3.68 -12.68
C GLU A 185 2.63 4.94 -13.46
N GLU A 186 2.38 4.97 -14.77
CA GLU A 186 2.56 6.16 -15.61
C GLU A 186 1.70 7.35 -15.15
N LYS A 187 0.53 7.07 -14.55
CA LYS A 187 -0.35 8.08 -13.96
C LYS A 187 0.00 8.46 -12.52
N GLY A 188 1.06 7.89 -11.95
CA GLY A 188 1.60 8.23 -10.63
C GLY A 188 1.03 7.40 -9.48
N VAL A 189 0.33 6.30 -9.76
CA VAL A 189 -0.13 5.34 -8.75
C VAL A 189 0.85 4.16 -8.72
N PRO A 190 1.65 3.95 -7.66
CA PRO A 190 2.54 2.80 -7.59
C PRO A 190 1.73 1.51 -7.46
N VAL A 191 2.05 0.52 -8.31
CA VAL A 191 1.33 -0.76 -8.37
C VAL A 191 2.23 -1.92 -7.96
N TYR A 192 1.66 -2.87 -7.23
CA TYR A 192 2.33 -4.07 -6.74
C TYR A 192 1.58 -5.34 -7.16
N PRO A 193 2.31 -6.43 -7.47
CA PRO A 193 1.68 -7.65 -7.95
C PRO A 193 1.11 -8.54 -6.84
N THR A 194 1.32 -8.21 -5.56
CA THR A 194 0.72 -8.93 -4.43
C THR A 194 0.36 -7.98 -3.28
N PRO A 195 -0.61 -8.35 -2.42
CA PRO A 195 -0.99 -7.57 -1.25
C PRO A 195 0.17 -7.28 -0.31
N GLU A 196 1.00 -8.27 -0.01
CA GLU A 196 2.12 -8.16 0.91
C GLU A 196 3.14 -7.15 0.41
N ARG A 197 3.42 -7.13 -0.90
CA ARG A 197 4.35 -6.17 -1.49
C ARG A 197 3.83 -4.75 -1.41
N GLY A 198 2.55 -4.53 -1.72
CA GLY A 198 1.92 -3.23 -1.59
C GLY A 198 1.93 -2.70 -0.16
N VAL A 199 1.57 -3.55 0.81
CA VAL A 199 1.59 -3.18 2.23
C VAL A 199 3.02 -2.98 2.75
N ARG A 200 3.99 -3.81 2.33
CA ARG A 200 5.41 -3.66 2.71
C ARG A 200 5.99 -2.34 2.22
N ALA A 201 5.67 -1.96 0.98
CA ALA A 201 6.07 -0.68 0.43
C ALA A 201 5.45 0.50 1.20
N MET A 202 4.15 0.41 1.54
CA MET A 202 3.48 1.38 2.40
C MET A 202 4.15 1.48 3.78
N ALA A 203 4.54 0.35 4.38
CA ALA A 203 5.25 0.33 5.66
C ALA A 203 6.59 1.08 5.60
N GLY A 204 7.29 1.02 4.46
CA GLY A 204 8.49 1.82 4.21
C GLY A 204 8.21 3.33 4.25
N LEU A 205 7.14 3.78 3.60
CA LEU A 205 6.71 5.19 3.62
C LEU A 205 6.34 5.63 5.04
N VAL A 206 5.60 4.81 5.79
CA VAL A 206 5.22 5.08 7.19
C VAL A 206 6.47 5.25 8.06
N LYS A 207 7.42 4.30 7.99
CA LYS A 207 8.68 4.35 8.76
C LYS A 207 9.49 5.61 8.47
N TYR A 208 9.56 6.01 7.20
CA TYR A 208 10.24 7.25 6.82
C TYR A 208 9.50 8.50 7.32
N ALA A 209 8.18 8.52 7.23
CA ALA A 209 7.35 9.60 7.77
C ALA A 209 7.53 9.76 9.29
N GLU A 210 7.58 8.65 10.03
CA GLU A 210 7.87 8.65 11.46
C GLU A 210 9.24 9.21 11.79
N TYR A 211 10.27 8.84 11.01
CA TYR A 211 11.61 9.39 11.17
C TYR A 211 11.61 10.92 11.02
N LEU A 212 10.97 11.44 9.96
CA LEU A 212 10.88 12.88 9.74
C LEU A 212 10.15 13.61 10.88
N ARG A 213 9.11 13.00 11.45
CA ARG A 213 8.37 13.57 12.60
C ARG A 213 9.16 13.59 13.90
N ARG A 214 10.11 12.67 14.10
CA ARG A 214 10.98 12.65 15.29
C ARG A 214 12.08 13.70 15.25
N GLY A 215 12.46 14.14 14.05
CA GLY A 215 13.49 15.16 13.82
C GLY A 215 12.96 16.59 13.69
N ALA A 216 11.63 16.77 13.60
CA ALA A 216 10.94 18.05 13.58
C ALA A 216 10.59 18.51 15.01
#